data_AF-A0A967MQ54-F1
#
_entry.id   AF-A0A967MQ54-F1
#
_cell.length_a   1.000
_cell.length_b   1.000
_cell.length_c   1.000
_cell.angle_alpha   90.00
_cell.angle_beta   90.00
_cell.angle_gamma   90.00
#
_symmetry.space_group_name_H-M   'P 1'
#
loop_
_entity.id
_entity.type
_entity.pdbx_description
1 polymer ?
#
loop_
_entity_poly.entity_id
_entity_poly.type
_entity_poly.pdbx_seq_one_letter_code
_entity_poly.pdbx_strand_id
1 'polypeptide(L)'
;CDVSFVLPPGRRLGLVGPNGSGKSTLNRVLLGLLACEGEVLLDGQPAGRREETARRIAYVPQLAPQLATPVGELVRAVTSLRGLAAPAVEKVCRELSLDLGAVRRRPFRSLSG
;
A
#
# COMPACT_ATOMS: atom_id res chain seq x y z
N CYS A 1 20.92 -2.75 -14.59
CA CYS A 1 21.60 -3.00 -13.30
C CYS A 1 20.88 -4.13 -12.62
N ASP A 2 21.60 -5.05 -12.00
CA ASP A 2 21.01 -6.15 -11.24
C ASP A 2 20.73 -5.71 -9.78
N VAL A 3 19.63 -6.18 -9.19
CA VAL A 3 19.19 -5.85 -7.83
C VAL A 3 18.66 -7.12 -7.18
N SER A 4 19.25 -7.48 -6.03
CA SER A 4 18.86 -8.66 -5.25
C SER A 4 18.79 -8.32 -3.77
N PHE A 5 17.66 -8.62 -3.13
CA PHE A 5 17.50 -8.51 -1.68
C PHE A 5 16.36 -9.41 -1.19
N VAL A 6 16.40 -9.74 0.09
CA VAL A 6 15.32 -10.45 0.79
C VAL A 6 14.86 -9.57 1.95
N LEU A 7 13.55 -9.40 2.10
CA LEU A 7 12.95 -8.71 3.24
C LEU A 7 12.24 -9.73 4.15
N PRO A 8 12.83 -10.13 5.29
CA PRO A 8 12.19 -11.06 6.20
C PRO A 8 10.93 -10.47 6.86
N PRO A 9 10.00 -11.32 7.33
CA PRO A 9 8.82 -10.87 8.08
C PRO A 9 9.19 -9.96 9.26
N GLY A 10 8.41 -8.91 9.47
CA GLY A 10 8.60 -7.95 10.58
C GLY A 10 9.80 -7.01 10.42
N ARG A 11 10.54 -7.08 9.30
CA ARG A 11 11.65 -6.16 9.01
C ARG A 11 11.19 -4.95 8.19
N ARG A 12 12.00 -3.90 8.23
CA ARG A 12 11.81 -2.66 7.46
C ARG A 12 13.03 -2.45 6.57
N LEU A 13 12.79 -2.11 5.31
CA LEU A 13 13.83 -1.77 4.32
C LEU A 13 13.68 -0.30 3.93
N GLY A 14 14.76 0.47 4.06
CA GLY A 14 14.85 1.82 3.55
C GLY A 14 15.50 1.83 2.16
N LEU A 15 14.80 2.33 1.16
CA LEU A 15 15.33 2.50 -0.20
C LEU A 15 15.75 3.95 -0.41
N VAL A 16 17.05 4.22 -0.43
CA VAL A 16 17.62 5.58 -0.46
C VAL A 16 18.50 5.76 -1.70
N GLY A 17 18.51 6.97 -2.27
CA GLY A 17 19.33 7.32 -3.43
C GLY A 17 18.86 8.62 -4.09
N PRO A 18 19.62 9.19 -5.05
CA PRO A 18 19.25 10.42 -5.74
C PRO A 18 17.99 10.27 -6.61
N ASN A 19 17.35 11.37 -6.99
CA ASN A 19 16.26 11.34 -7.95
C ASN A 19 16.73 10.69 -9.27
N GLY A 20 15.90 9.83 -9.86
CA GLY A 20 16.26 9.07 -11.05
C GLY A 20 17.02 7.75 -10.79
N SER A 21 17.39 7.43 -9.55
CA SER A 21 18.12 6.19 -9.24
C SER A 21 17.31 4.88 -9.36
N GLY A 22 16.09 4.92 -9.91
CA GLY A 22 15.24 3.74 -10.11
C GLY A 22 14.34 3.33 -8.94
N LYS A 23 14.29 4.09 -7.83
CA LYS A 23 13.48 3.72 -6.64
C LYS A 23 11.98 3.55 -6.94
N SER A 24 11.39 4.52 -7.63
CA SER A 24 9.98 4.46 -8.02
C SER A 24 9.73 3.37 -9.07
N THR A 25 10.73 3.05 -9.88
CA THR A 25 10.68 1.91 -10.82
C THR A 25 10.64 0.60 -10.06
N LEU A 26 11.52 0.40 -9.07
CA LEU A 26 11.52 -0.77 -8.21
C LEU A 26 10.18 -0.92 -7.47
N ASN A 27 9.63 0.17 -6.90
CA ASN A 27 8.30 0.12 -6.27
C ASN A 27 7.21 -0.33 -7.25
N ARG A 28 7.22 0.14 -8.51
CA ARG A 28 6.25 -0.30 -9.52
C ARG A 28 6.40 -1.77 -9.87
N VAL A 29 7.64 -2.28 -9.96
CA VAL A 29 7.91 -3.71 -10.17
C VAL A 29 7.35 -4.54 -9.02
N LEU A 30 7.66 -4.17 -7.76
CA LEU A 30 7.16 -4.87 -6.57
C LEU A 30 5.62 -4.86 -6.47
N LEU A 31 4.97 -3.81 -6.97
CA LEU A 31 3.51 -3.69 -7.02
C LEU A 31 2.87 -4.42 -8.22
N GLY A 32 3.65 -5.07 -9.09
CA GLY A 32 3.16 -5.68 -10.32
C GLY A 32 2.63 -4.68 -11.35
N LEU A 33 3.08 -3.42 -11.28
CA LEU A 33 2.72 -2.33 -12.20
C LEU A 33 3.69 -2.19 -13.38
N LEU A 34 4.85 -2.82 -13.30
CA LEU A 34 5.89 -2.79 -14.33
C LEU A 34 6.55 -4.16 -14.40
N ALA A 35 6.74 -4.70 -15.60
CA ALA A 35 7.47 -5.94 -15.81
C ALA A 35 8.97 -5.75 -15.57
N CYS A 36 9.66 -6.82 -15.16
CA CYS A 36 11.11 -6.84 -15.01
C CYS A 36 11.68 -8.15 -15.57
N GLU A 37 12.98 -8.15 -15.83
CA GLU A 37 13.77 -9.37 -15.95
C GLU A 37 14.11 -9.88 -14.54
N GLY A 38 14.14 -11.21 -14.35
CA GLY A 38 14.28 -11.84 -13.04
C GLY A 38 12.94 -12.20 -12.40
N GLU A 39 12.94 -12.38 -11.08
CA GLU A 39 11.75 -12.81 -10.33
C GLU A 39 11.51 -11.94 -9.08
N VAL A 40 10.24 -11.81 -8.71
CA VAL A 40 9.81 -11.22 -7.45
C VAL A 40 9.04 -12.29 -6.71
N LEU A 41 9.47 -12.60 -5.48
CA LEU A 41 8.78 -13.54 -4.60
C LEU A 41 8.12 -12.77 -3.46
N LEU A 42 6.82 -12.99 -3.27
CA LEU A 42 6.08 -12.55 -2.10
C LEU A 42 5.79 -13.78 -1.25
N ASP A 43 6.12 -13.76 0.04
CA ASP A 43 5.99 -14.90 0.96
C ASP A 43 6.45 -16.25 0.36
N GLY A 44 7.56 -16.24 -0.38
CA GLY A 44 8.13 -17.42 -1.05
C GLY A 44 7.40 -17.91 -2.30
N GLN A 45 6.40 -17.16 -2.80
CA GLN A 45 5.64 -17.48 -4.01
C GLN A 45 5.87 -16.40 -5.07
N PRO A 46 5.98 -16.77 -6.37
CA PRO A 46 6.09 -15.79 -7.45
C PRO A 46 4.99 -14.73 -7.38
N ALA A 47 5.38 -13.47 -7.57
CA ALA A 47 4.44 -12.39 -7.76
C ALA A 47 3.68 -12.64 -9.06
N GLY A 48 2.39 -12.98 -8.94
CA GLY A 48 1.53 -13.24 -10.07
C GLY A 48 1.07 -11.96 -10.77
N ARG A 49 -0.10 -12.05 -11.42
CA ARG A 49 -0.73 -10.90 -12.07
C ARG A 49 -0.98 -9.78 -11.06
N ARG A 50 -1.12 -8.55 -11.56
CA ARG A 50 -1.36 -7.35 -10.74
C ARG A 50 -2.48 -7.55 -9.71
N GLU A 51 -3.58 -8.19 -10.09
CA GLU A 51 -4.73 -8.40 -9.20
C GLU A 51 -4.40 -9.31 -8.01
N GLU A 52 -3.55 -10.31 -8.22
CA GLU A 52 -3.10 -11.24 -7.18
C GLU A 52 -2.10 -10.54 -6.24
N THR A 53 -1.12 -9.84 -6.81
CA THR A 53 -0.14 -9.04 -6.07
C THR A 53 -0.82 -7.98 -5.19
N ALA A 54 -1.87 -7.31 -5.70
CA ALA A 54 -2.62 -6.29 -4.97
C ALA A 54 -3.41 -6.83 -3.76
N ARG A 55 -3.67 -8.15 -3.68
CA ARG A 55 -4.27 -8.78 -2.49
C ARG A 55 -3.27 -8.96 -1.36
N ARG A 56 -1.98 -8.99 -1.69
CA ARG A 56 -0.87 -9.32 -0.77
C ARG A 56 -0.12 -8.08 -0.30
N ILE A 57 -0.08 -7.04 -1.14
CA ILE A 57 0.60 -5.77 -0.83
C ILE A 57 -0.41 -4.64 -0.59
N ALA A 58 -0.12 -3.78 0.38
CA ALA A 58 -0.76 -2.48 0.53
C ALA A 58 0.22 -1.38 0.11
N TYR A 59 -0.27 -0.37 -0.61
CA TYR A 59 0.54 0.72 -1.12
C TYR A 59 -0.03 2.08 -0.70
N VAL A 60 0.84 2.92 -0.15
CA VAL A 60 0.53 4.32 0.13
C VAL A 60 1.22 5.16 -0.95
N PRO A 61 0.48 5.79 -1.86
CA PRO A 61 1.08 6.56 -2.94
C PRO A 61 1.73 7.83 -2.41
N GLN A 62 2.78 8.29 -3.10
CA GLN A 62 3.45 9.55 -2.78
C GLN A 62 2.50 10.74 -2.90
N LEU A 63 1.63 10.74 -3.92
CA LEU A 63 0.58 11.74 -4.08
C LEU A 63 -0.75 11.14 -3.63
N ALA A 64 -1.37 11.79 -2.66
CA ALA A 64 -2.68 11.39 -2.17
C ALA A 64 -3.72 11.50 -3.31
N PRO A 65 -4.57 10.48 -3.50
CA PRO A 65 -5.58 10.50 -4.56
C PRO A 65 -6.62 11.59 -4.31
N GLN A 66 -7.04 12.29 -5.37
CA GLN A 66 -7.98 13.42 -5.31
C GLN A 66 -9.45 12.96 -5.27
N LEU A 67 -9.77 12.06 -4.33
CA LEU A 67 -11.09 11.45 -4.22
C LEU A 67 -12.06 12.37 -3.48
N ALA A 68 -13.22 12.64 -4.10
CA ALA A 68 -14.33 13.32 -3.44
C ALA A 68 -15.10 12.40 -2.47
N THR A 69 -14.91 11.09 -2.56
CA THR A 69 -15.53 10.07 -1.72
C THR A 69 -15.23 10.31 -0.24
N PRO A 70 -16.23 10.23 0.66
CA PRO A 70 -16.01 10.28 2.09
C PRO A 70 -15.04 9.20 2.57
N VAL A 71 -14.16 9.54 3.50
CA VAL A 71 -13.13 8.62 4.03
C VAL A 71 -13.76 7.32 4.56
N GLY A 72 -14.89 7.41 5.26
CA GLY A 72 -15.56 6.22 5.81
C GLY A 72 -16.16 5.30 4.74
N GLU A 73 -16.50 5.82 3.57
CA GLU A 73 -16.96 5.01 2.44
C GLU A 73 -15.79 4.34 1.75
N LEU A 74 -14.69 5.07 1.54
CA LEU A 74 -13.45 4.50 1.00
C LEU A 74 -12.91 3.37 1.89
N VAL A 75 -12.84 3.59 3.21
CA VAL A 75 -12.43 2.56 4.16
C VAL A 75 -13.35 1.36 4.07
N ARG A 76 -14.67 1.55 4.07
CA ARG A 76 -15.63 0.45 3.91
C ARG A 76 -15.41 -0.34 2.63
N ALA A 77 -15.27 0.33 1.49
CA ALA A 77 -15.01 -0.32 0.21
C ALA A 77 -13.73 -1.18 0.24
N VAL A 78 -12.63 -0.61 0.74
CA VAL A 78 -11.35 -1.33 0.86
C VAL A 78 -11.46 -2.50 1.83
N THR A 79 -12.11 -2.33 2.98
CA THR A 79 -12.27 -3.41 3.97
C THR A 79 -13.10 -4.57 3.44
N SER A 80 -14.19 -4.29 2.70
CA SER A 80 -15.01 -5.30 2.05
C SER A 80 -14.22 -6.06 0.99
N LEU A 81 -13.47 -5.34 0.14
CA LEU A 81 -12.61 -5.96 -0.90
C LEU A 81 -11.49 -6.83 -0.32
N ARG A 82 -11.03 -6.51 0.90
CA ARG A 82 -9.94 -7.22 1.58
C ARG A 82 -10.43 -8.25 2.61
N GLY A 83 -11.75 -8.40 2.79
CA GLY A 83 -12.31 -9.30 3.80
C GLY A 83 -11.91 -8.93 5.23
N LEU A 84 -11.70 -7.65 5.52
CA LEU A 84 -11.28 -7.16 6.83
C LEU A 84 -12.49 -6.79 7.69
N ALA A 85 -12.49 -7.23 8.95
CA ALA A 85 -13.52 -6.87 9.91
C ALA A 85 -13.36 -5.43 10.40
N ALA A 86 -14.46 -4.66 10.42
CA ALA A 86 -14.45 -3.26 10.89
C ALA A 86 -13.85 -3.09 12.31
N PRO A 87 -14.13 -3.96 13.30
CA PRO A 87 -13.51 -3.85 14.62
C PRO A 87 -11.97 -3.97 14.61
N ALA A 88 -11.42 -4.77 13.69
CA ALA A 88 -9.97 -4.90 13.55
C ALA A 88 -9.34 -3.61 13.01
N VAL A 89 -10.00 -2.97 12.05
CA VAL A 89 -9.56 -1.69 11.48
C VAL A 89 -9.61 -0.58 12.51
N GLU A 90 -10.71 -0.49 13.27
CA GLU A 90 -10.86 0.49 14.35
C GLU A 90 -9.80 0.30 15.46
N LYS A 91 -9.45 -0.96 15.77
CA LYS A 91 -8.37 -1.27 16.70
C LYS A 91 -7.02 -0.73 16.19
N VAL A 92 -6.67 -1.03 14.94
CA VAL A 92 -5.40 -0.56 14.32
C VAL A 92 -5.38 0.97 14.22
N CYS A 93 -6.48 1.61 13.85
CA CYS A 93 -6.57 3.08 13.82
C CYS A 93 -6.27 3.68 15.20
N ARG A 94 -6.81 3.10 16.29
CA ARG A 94 -6.49 3.56 17.65
C ARG A 94 -5.02 3.35 18.02
N GLU A 95 -4.43 2.21 17.67
CA GLU A 95 -3.01 1.93 17.91
C GLU A 95 -2.08 2.90 17.16
N LEU A 96 -2.51 3.38 16.00
CA LEU A 96 -1.80 4.38 15.20
C LEU A 96 -2.15 5.83 15.57
N SER A 97 -2.96 6.07 16.61
CA SER A 97 -3.47 7.38 16.98
C SER A 97 -4.22 8.11 15.85
N LEU A 98 -4.89 7.34 14.98
CA LEU A 98 -5.72 7.83 13.87
C LEU A 98 -7.19 7.86 14.27
N ASP A 99 -7.78 9.06 14.38
CA ASP A 99 -9.21 9.21 14.67
C ASP A 99 -10.06 9.12 13.38
N LEU A 100 -10.40 7.89 13.00
CA LEU A 100 -11.27 7.62 11.86
C LEU A 100 -12.67 8.23 12.06
N GLY A 101 -13.15 8.34 13.31
CA GLY A 101 -14.45 8.92 13.65
C GLY A 101 -14.54 10.40 13.28
N ALA A 102 -13.48 11.17 13.54
CA ALA A 102 -13.40 12.58 13.21
C ALA A 102 -13.42 12.84 11.70
N VAL A 103 -12.81 11.96 10.90
CA VAL A 103 -12.61 12.18 9.47
C VAL A 103 -13.59 11.42 8.56
N ARG A 104 -14.34 10.42 9.06
CA ARG A 104 -15.16 9.52 8.23
C ARG A 104 -16.14 10.22 7.27
N ARG A 105 -16.65 11.40 7.65
CA ARG A 105 -17.63 12.18 6.86
C ARG A 105 -16.98 13.14 5.88
N ARG A 106 -15.67 13.38 5.99
CA ARG A 106 -14.93 14.32 5.14
C ARG A 106 -14.58 13.65 3.81
N PRO A 107 -14.66 14.37 2.68
CA PRO A 107 -14.05 13.93 1.42
C PRO A 107 -12.56 13.65 1.62
N PHE A 108 -12.04 12.56 1.04
CA PHE A 108 -10.63 12.22 1.18
C PHE A 108 -9.69 13.35 0.71
N ARG A 109 -10.03 14.02 -0.41
CA ARG A 109 -9.32 15.20 -0.93
C ARG A 109 -9.27 16.41 0.03
N SER A 110 -10.14 16.44 1.05
CA SER A 110 -10.21 17.55 2.01
C SER A 110 -9.35 17.31 3.27
N LEU A 111 -8.64 16.19 3.32
CA LEU A 111 -7.67 15.92 4.38
C LEU A 111 -6.41 16.75 4.11
N SER A 112 -5.93 17.46 5.13
CA SER A 112 -4.60 18.06 5.11
C SER A 112 -3.55 16.97 5.23
N GLY A 113 -2.47 17.10 4.46
CA GLY A 113 -1.25 16.30 4.64
C GLY A 113 -0.44 16.77 5.84
#